data_AF-A0AAU2FG72-F1
#
_entry.id   AF-A0AAU2FG72-F1
#
_cell.length_a   1.000
_cell.length_b   1.000
_cell.length_c   1.000
_cell.angle_alpha   90.00
_cell.angle_beta   90.00
_cell.angle_gamma   90.00
#
_symmetry.space_group_name_H-M   'P 1'
#
loop_
_entity.id
_entity.type
_entity.pdbx_description
1 polymer ?
#
loop_
_entity_poly.entity_id
_entity_poly.type
_entity_poly.pdbx_seq_one_letter_code
_entity_poly.pdbx_strand_id
1 'polypeptide(L)'
;MEILLGHMGGPFFARRDAGAWTIPKGEYVDGETPWDAARREFEEELGLAPPDGEAVPLGDVRQAGGKVVTAWAIEADLDPAAVVPGTFRMEWPRGSGREQEFPELDRVQWFTLERARAVIVSAQTGFLDRLAEHSGR
;
A
#
# COMPACT_ATOMS: atom_id res chain seq x y z
N MET A 1 -18.44 -1.41 1.17
CA MET A 1 -17.07 -1.85 1.46
C MET A 1 -16.19 -0.64 1.66
N GLU A 2 -15.12 -0.82 2.41
CA GLU A 2 -14.05 0.16 2.60
C GLU A 2 -12.71 -0.47 2.22
N ILE A 3 -11.73 0.36 1.87
CA ILE A 3 -10.42 -0.04 1.35
C ILE A 3 -9.35 0.49 2.29
N LEU A 4 -8.51 -0.40 2.84
CA LEU A 4 -7.36 -0.01 3.64
C LEU A 4 -6.25 0.50 2.73
N LEU A 5 -5.77 1.73 2.97
CA LEU A 5 -4.63 2.31 2.28
C LEU A 5 -3.64 2.89 3.28
N GLY A 6 -2.35 2.83 2.92
CA GLY A 6 -1.27 3.51 3.61
C GLY A 6 -0.89 4.81 2.91
N HIS A 7 -0.76 5.91 3.66
CA HIS A 7 -0.18 7.15 3.18
C HIS A 7 1.34 7.05 3.21
N MET A 8 1.98 7.25 2.06
CA MET A 8 3.44 7.16 1.94
C MET A 8 4.10 8.19 2.84
N GLY A 9 4.97 7.73 3.73
CA GLY A 9 5.68 8.60 4.64
C GLY A 9 6.83 9.38 4.01
N GLY A 10 7.49 10.14 4.86
CA GLY A 10 8.60 11.00 4.46
C GLY A 10 8.19 12.35 3.88
N PRO A 11 9.19 13.24 3.71
CA PRO A 11 8.95 14.67 3.55
C PRO A 11 8.34 15.04 2.19
N PHE A 12 8.49 14.20 1.15
CA PHE A 12 7.92 14.46 -0.17
C PHE A 12 6.40 14.33 -0.20
N PHE A 13 5.83 13.49 0.68
CA PHE A 13 4.40 13.18 0.71
C PHE A 13 3.67 13.82 1.88
N ALA A 14 4.38 14.35 2.87
CA ALA A 14 3.83 14.93 4.11
C ALA A 14 2.68 15.95 3.92
N ARG A 15 2.63 16.67 2.79
CA ARG A 15 1.56 17.66 2.47
C ARG A 15 0.66 17.23 1.31
N ARG A 16 0.86 16.03 0.78
CA ARG A 16 0.15 15.52 -0.38
C ARG A 16 -0.92 14.55 0.09
N ASP A 17 -2.08 14.63 -0.53
CA ASP A 17 -3.16 13.67 -0.29
C ASP A 17 -3.46 12.89 -1.57
N ALA A 18 -3.87 13.58 -2.64
CA ALA A 18 -4.11 12.95 -3.94
C ALA A 18 -2.84 12.30 -4.52
N GLY A 19 -2.90 10.99 -4.77
CA GLY A 19 -1.80 10.18 -5.29
C GLY A 19 -0.67 9.92 -4.27
N ALA A 20 -0.93 10.13 -2.98
CA ALA A 20 0.02 9.85 -1.90
C ALA A 20 -0.30 8.57 -1.11
N TRP A 21 -1.42 7.92 -1.40
CA TRP A 21 -1.84 6.69 -0.72
C TRP A 21 -1.62 5.47 -1.59
N THR A 22 -1.35 4.31 -1.00
CA THR A 22 -1.03 3.07 -1.71
C THR A 22 -1.50 1.84 -0.95
N ILE A 23 -1.67 0.73 -1.66
CA ILE A 23 -1.77 -0.59 -1.02
C ILE A 23 -0.41 -1.02 -0.45
N PRO A 24 -0.39 -1.87 0.59
CA PRO A 24 0.84 -2.51 1.03
C PRO A 24 1.45 -3.37 -0.09
N LYS A 25 2.76 -3.25 -0.32
CA LYS A 25 3.49 -3.92 -1.40
C LYS A 25 5.00 -3.71 -1.24
N GLY A 26 5.79 -4.67 -1.68
CA GLY A 26 7.22 -4.45 -1.88
C GLY A 26 7.76 -5.14 -3.11
N GLU A 27 8.99 -5.62 -3.03
CA GLU A 27 9.70 -6.25 -4.13
C GLU A 27 9.69 -7.76 -3.98
N TYR A 28 9.80 -8.47 -5.10
CA TYR A 28 9.97 -9.92 -5.06
C TYR A 28 11.41 -10.26 -4.68
N VAL A 29 11.58 -11.22 -3.80
CA VAL A 29 12.85 -11.90 -3.57
C VAL A 29 12.98 -13.13 -4.47
N ASP A 30 14.21 -13.54 -4.74
CA ASP A 30 14.49 -14.66 -5.64
C ASP A 30 13.82 -15.96 -5.16
N GLY A 31 12.97 -16.53 -6.02
CA GLY A 31 12.32 -17.82 -5.78
C GLY A 31 11.02 -17.78 -4.99
N GLU A 32 10.53 -16.60 -4.58
CA GLU A 32 9.20 -16.48 -3.95
C GLU A 32 8.08 -16.33 -4.97
N THR A 33 6.86 -16.74 -4.60
CA THR A 33 5.69 -16.47 -5.43
C THR A 33 5.17 -15.05 -5.18
N PRO A 34 4.47 -14.43 -6.15
CA PRO A 34 3.85 -13.12 -5.95
C PRO A 34 2.91 -13.06 -4.74
N TRP A 35 2.26 -14.18 -4.41
CA TRP A 35 1.38 -14.28 -3.25
C TRP A 35 2.15 -14.31 -1.92
N ASP A 36 3.24 -15.08 -1.85
CA ASP A 36 4.10 -15.14 -0.67
C ASP A 36 4.73 -13.76 -0.39
N ALA A 37 5.17 -13.08 -1.46
CA ALA A 37 5.65 -11.70 -1.39
C ALA A 37 4.59 -10.76 -0.81
N ALA A 38 3.35 -10.77 -1.34
CA ALA A 38 2.28 -9.90 -0.87
C ALA A 38 1.97 -10.10 0.63
N ARG A 39 2.02 -11.34 1.12
CA ARG A 39 1.83 -11.65 2.54
C ARG A 39 2.98 -11.15 3.41
N ARG A 40 4.22 -11.42 3.00
CA ARG A 40 5.42 -10.94 3.70
C ARG A 40 5.45 -9.42 3.78
N GLU A 41 5.24 -8.75 2.66
CA GLU A 41 5.27 -7.29 2.55
C GLU A 41 4.14 -6.62 3.34
N PHE A 42 2.96 -7.24 3.43
CA PHE A 42 1.91 -6.75 4.32
C PHE A 42 2.37 -6.75 5.78
N GLU A 43 3.06 -7.82 6.21
CA GLU A 43 3.59 -7.92 7.58
C GLU A 43 4.73 -6.92 7.82
N GLU A 44 5.63 -6.74 6.85
CA GLU A 44 6.75 -5.80 6.95
C GLU A 44 6.27 -4.33 6.95
N GLU A 45 5.36 -3.96 6.05
CA GLU A 45 4.90 -2.57 5.91
C GLU A 45 3.87 -2.17 6.97
N LEU A 46 3.07 -3.11 7.49
CA LEU A 46 2.03 -2.82 8.49
C LEU A 46 2.37 -3.30 9.91
N GLY A 47 3.37 -4.15 10.09
CA GLY A 47 3.69 -4.75 11.40
C GLY A 47 2.59 -5.70 11.91
N LEU A 48 1.73 -6.19 11.03
CA LEU A 48 0.57 -7.02 11.34
C LEU A 48 0.55 -8.26 10.45
N ALA A 49 0.16 -9.40 11.01
CA ALA A 49 -0.05 -10.60 10.20
C ALA A 49 -1.11 -10.32 9.12
N PRO A 50 -0.92 -10.82 7.88
CA PRO A 50 -1.94 -10.73 6.84
C PRO A 50 -3.24 -11.36 7.31
N PRO A 51 -4.41 -10.76 7.00
CA PRO A 51 -5.69 -11.32 7.39
C PRO A 51 -5.87 -12.75 6.85
N ASP A 52 -6.55 -13.57 7.62
CA ASP A 52 -7.08 -14.85 7.15
C ASP A 52 -8.30 -14.61 6.26
N GLY A 53 -8.51 -15.45 5.26
CA GLY A 53 -9.69 -15.37 4.40
C GLY A 53 -9.44 -15.76 2.96
N GLU A 54 -10.49 -15.67 2.15
CA GLU A 54 -10.39 -15.89 0.70
C GLU A 54 -9.67 -14.70 0.05
N ALA A 55 -8.57 -14.99 -0.64
CA ALA A 55 -7.82 -14.00 -1.38
C ALA A 55 -8.40 -13.84 -2.79
N VAL A 56 -9.02 -12.69 -3.04
CA VAL A 56 -9.55 -12.33 -4.36
C VAL A 56 -8.43 -11.74 -5.21
N PRO A 57 -8.01 -12.38 -6.32
CA PRO A 57 -6.96 -11.82 -7.17
C PRO A 57 -7.48 -10.59 -7.92
N LEU A 58 -6.78 -9.46 -7.78
CA LEU A 58 -7.07 -8.22 -8.50
C LEU A 58 -6.19 -8.04 -9.73
N GLY A 59 -5.34 -9.02 -10.05
CA GLY A 59 -4.46 -9.00 -11.22
C GLY A 59 -3.33 -7.99 -11.09
N ASP A 60 -2.91 -7.43 -12.24
CA ASP A 60 -1.74 -6.55 -12.33
C ASP A 60 -2.10 -5.12 -12.72
N VAL A 61 -1.29 -4.16 -12.26
CA VAL A 61 -1.24 -2.78 -12.77
C VAL A 61 0.20 -2.37 -13.04
N ARG A 62 0.40 -1.54 -14.07
CA ARG A 62 1.71 -0.98 -14.40
C ARG A 62 1.80 0.47 -13.92
N GLN A 63 2.77 0.75 -13.06
CA GLN A 63 3.03 2.08 -12.52
C GLN A 63 4.11 2.83 -13.32
N ALA A 64 4.34 4.10 -12.95
CA ALA A 64 5.45 4.89 -13.47
C ALA A 64 6.79 4.18 -13.29
N GLY A 65 7.70 4.34 -14.26
CA GLY A 65 8.99 3.63 -14.28
C GLY A 65 8.90 2.18 -14.78
N GLY A 66 7.70 1.68 -15.08
CA GLY A 66 7.51 0.32 -15.60
C GLY A 66 7.34 -0.75 -14.53
N LYS A 67 7.35 -0.39 -13.23
CA LYS A 67 7.05 -1.30 -12.13
C LYS A 67 5.67 -1.93 -12.32
N VAL A 68 5.60 -3.25 -12.32
CA VAL A 68 4.35 -4.01 -12.29
C VAL A 68 4.04 -4.32 -10.82
N VAL A 69 2.80 -4.11 -10.42
CA VAL A 69 2.29 -4.47 -9.09
C VAL A 69 1.17 -5.47 -9.30
N THR A 70 1.23 -6.58 -8.58
CA THR A 70 0.17 -7.59 -8.50
C THR A 70 -0.50 -7.46 -7.13
N ALA A 71 -1.83 -7.57 -7.08
CA ALA A 71 -2.56 -7.40 -5.82
C ALA A 71 -3.68 -8.42 -5.63
N TRP A 72 -4.02 -8.62 -4.36
CA TRP A 72 -5.17 -9.40 -3.90
C TRP A 72 -5.96 -8.55 -2.89
N ALA A 73 -7.25 -8.85 -2.75
CA ALA A 73 -8.06 -8.37 -1.65
C ALA A 73 -8.42 -9.52 -0.71
N ILE A 74 -8.43 -9.23 0.59
CA ILE A 74 -8.95 -10.10 1.64
C ILE A 74 -9.90 -9.25 2.46
N GLU A 75 -11.09 -9.77 2.76
CA GLU A 75 -12.02 -9.12 3.68
C GLU A 75 -11.46 -9.20 5.11
N ALA A 76 -11.38 -8.06 5.79
CA ALA A 76 -10.79 -7.97 7.12
C ALA A 76 -11.38 -6.80 7.92
N ASP A 77 -11.35 -6.94 9.24
CA ASP A 77 -11.60 -5.87 10.20
C ASP A 77 -10.30 -5.55 10.94
N LEU A 78 -9.45 -4.76 10.28
CA LEU A 78 -8.12 -4.39 10.78
C LEU A 78 -8.20 -3.01 11.45
N ASP A 79 -7.69 -2.91 12.68
CA ASP A 79 -7.55 -1.63 13.38
C ASP A 79 -6.31 -0.87 12.86
N PRO A 80 -6.46 0.28 12.16
CA PRO A 80 -5.32 1.04 11.67
C PRO A 80 -4.41 1.58 12.79
N ALA A 81 -4.91 1.67 14.03
CA ALA A 81 -4.10 2.09 15.17
C ALA A 81 -3.10 1.01 15.63
N ALA A 82 -3.30 -0.24 15.22
CA ALA A 82 -2.38 -1.35 15.50
C ALA A 82 -1.21 -1.43 14.51
N VAL A 83 -1.23 -0.64 13.44
CA VAL A 83 -0.17 -0.64 12.42
C VAL A 83 1.12 -0.05 12.97
N VAL A 84 2.21 -0.79 12.81
CA VAL A 84 3.57 -0.36 13.14
C VAL A 84 4.42 -0.44 11.87
N PRO A 85 4.52 0.66 11.12
CA PRO A 85 5.19 0.64 9.83
C PRO A 85 6.71 0.59 9.98
N GLY A 86 7.37 -0.03 8.99
CA GLY A 86 8.80 0.05 8.81
C GLY A 86 9.30 1.49 8.61
N THR A 87 10.62 1.66 8.60
CA THR A 87 11.26 2.96 8.40
C THR A 87 12.34 2.90 7.33
N PHE A 88 12.49 3.98 6.57
CA PHE A 88 13.61 4.18 5.65
C PHE A 88 14.45 5.40 6.05
N ARG A 89 15.70 5.43 5.60
CA ARG A 89 16.59 6.58 5.79
C ARG A 89 16.77 7.35 4.49
N MET A 90 16.81 8.68 4.60
CA MET A 90 17.21 9.53 3.49
C MET A 90 17.86 10.82 3.97
N GLU A 91 18.65 11.42 3.09
CA GLU A 91 19.18 12.75 3.33
C GLU A 91 18.07 13.80 3.30
N TRP A 92 17.95 14.58 4.38
CA TRP A 92 16.96 15.66 4.46
C TRP A 92 17.43 16.83 5.34
N PRO A 93 17.24 18.10 4.93
CA PRO A 93 16.84 18.55 3.59
C PRO A 93 17.84 18.12 2.51
N ARG A 94 17.40 18.06 1.24
CA ARG A 94 18.28 17.66 0.12
C ARG A 94 19.50 18.57 0.02
N GLY A 95 20.69 17.99 -0.13
CA GLY A 95 21.98 18.69 -0.20
C GLY A 95 22.59 19.06 1.16
N SER A 96 22.02 18.58 2.28
CA SER A 96 22.51 18.86 3.64
C SER A 96 23.55 17.87 4.14
N GLY A 97 23.67 16.69 3.53
CA GLY A 97 24.47 15.57 4.03
C GLY A 97 23.98 14.98 5.36
N ARG A 98 22.80 15.39 5.86
CA ARG A 98 22.19 14.88 7.09
C ARG A 98 21.20 13.78 6.77
N GLU A 99 21.47 12.56 7.23
CA GLU A 99 20.49 11.47 7.18
C GLU A 99 19.44 11.61 8.29
N GLN A 100 18.19 11.35 7.91
CA GLN A 100 17.05 11.25 8.82
C GLN A 100 16.27 9.99 8.51
N GLU A 101 15.57 9.48 9.52
CA GLU A 101 14.72 8.31 9.43
C GLU A 101 13.25 8.74 9.36
N PHE A 102 12.49 8.10 8.47
CA PHE A 102 11.08 8.37 8.26
C PHE A 102 10.31 7.04 8.20
N PRO A 103 9.04 7.01 8.64
CA PRO A 103 8.22 5.82 8.43
C PRO A 103 7.94 5.64 6.94
N GLU A 104 7.83 4.39 6.49
CA GLU A 104 7.41 4.05 5.13
C GLU A 104 5.96 4.45 4.87
N LEU A 105 5.11 4.27 5.90
CA LEU A 105 3.74 4.75 5.93
C LEU A 105 3.55 5.67 7.13
N ASP A 106 3.12 6.92 6.93
CA ASP A 106 2.88 7.83 8.06
C ASP A 106 1.47 7.70 8.67
N ARG A 107 0.53 7.16 7.88
CA ARG A 107 -0.86 6.90 8.27
C ARG A 107 -1.38 5.68 7.54
N VAL A 108 -2.31 4.98 8.17
CA VAL A 108 -3.12 3.94 7.54
C VAL A 108 -4.59 4.22 7.84
N GLN A 109 -5.47 4.06 6.85
CA GLN A 109 -6.87 4.39 6.98
C GLN A 109 -7.75 3.57 6.04
N TRP A 110 -8.95 3.23 6.51
CA TRP A 110 -10.05 2.73 5.70
C TRP A 110 -10.73 3.88 4.94
N PHE A 111 -10.95 3.69 3.65
CA PHE A 111 -11.65 4.65 2.80
C PHE A 111 -12.83 4.02 2.08
N THR A 112 -13.89 4.79 1.87
CA THR A 112 -14.89 4.44 0.86
C THR A 112 -14.23 4.30 -0.51
N LEU A 113 -14.83 3.49 -1.39
CA LEU A 113 -14.30 3.27 -2.74
C LEU A 113 -14.09 4.59 -3.51
N GLU A 114 -15.04 5.53 -3.38
CA GLU A 114 -14.95 6.87 -3.99
C GLU A 114 -13.73 7.63 -3.49
N ARG A 115 -13.54 7.66 -2.16
CA ARG A 115 -12.43 8.39 -1.56
C ARG A 115 -11.09 7.74 -1.86
N ALA A 116 -11.01 6.41 -1.79
CA ALA A 116 -9.83 5.63 -2.16
C ALA A 116 -9.35 5.99 -3.57
N ARG A 117 -10.26 6.09 -4.55
CA ARG A 117 -9.94 6.48 -5.93
C ARG A 117 -9.34 7.89 -6.04
N ALA A 118 -9.79 8.82 -5.20
CA ALA A 118 -9.29 10.19 -5.22
C ALA A 118 -7.87 10.34 -4.62
N VAL A 119 -7.46 9.42 -3.75
CA VAL A 119 -6.22 9.56 -2.97
C VAL A 119 -5.12 8.56 -3.33
N ILE A 120 -5.48 7.39 -3.86
CA ILE A 120 -4.53 6.34 -4.21
C ILE A 120 -3.63 6.76 -5.38
N VAL A 121 -2.43 6.19 -5.44
CA VAL A 121 -1.55 6.25 -6.62
C VAL A 121 -2.36 5.89 -7.87
N SER A 122 -2.35 6.77 -8.87
CA SER A 122 -3.30 6.70 -9.99
C SER A 122 -3.27 5.38 -10.77
N ALA A 123 -2.13 4.70 -10.85
CA ALA A 123 -2.04 3.38 -11.49
C ALA A 123 -2.80 2.28 -10.72
N GLN A 124 -2.92 2.41 -9.40
CA GLN A 124 -3.58 1.44 -8.52
C GLN A 124 -5.10 1.58 -8.51
N THR A 125 -5.68 2.59 -9.16
CA THR A 125 -7.16 2.69 -9.28
C THR A 125 -7.75 1.49 -10.01
N GLY A 126 -6.99 0.84 -10.90
CA GLY A 126 -7.43 -0.37 -11.59
C GLY A 126 -7.72 -1.54 -10.64
N PHE A 127 -7.10 -1.59 -9.46
CA PHE A 127 -7.45 -2.57 -8.43
C PHE A 127 -8.80 -2.27 -7.81
N LEU A 128 -9.12 -0.99 -7.58
CA LEU A 128 -10.41 -0.57 -7.05
C LEU A 128 -11.56 -0.89 -8.01
N ASP A 129 -11.34 -0.72 -9.32
CA ASP A 129 -12.30 -1.10 -10.36
C ASP A 129 -12.61 -2.60 -10.30
N ARG A 130 -11.58 -3.44 -10.31
CA ARG A 130 -11.74 -4.90 -10.26
C ARG A 130 -12.33 -5.39 -8.96
N LEU A 131 -12.00 -4.76 -7.82
CA LEU A 131 -12.59 -5.11 -6.54
C LEU A 131 -14.10 -4.82 -6.52
N ALA A 132 -14.52 -3.67 -7.07
CA ALA A 132 -15.93 -3.32 -7.17
C ALA A 132 -16.73 -4.31 -8.05
N GLU A 133 -16.13 -4.85 -9.10
CA GLU A 133 -16.73 -5.88 -9.96
C GLU A 133 -16.95 -7.21 -9.22
N HIS A 134 -16.09 -7.56 -8.25
CA HIS A 134 -16.23 -8.80 -7.47
C HIS A 134 -17.32 -8.70 -6.41
N SER A 135 -17.44 -7.55 -5.73
CA SER A 135 -18.45 -7.38 -4.65
C SER A 135 -19.83 -6.95 -5.13
N GLY A 136 -19.98 -6.64 -6.42
CA GLY A 136 -21.27 -6.35 -7.05
C GLY A 136 -22.01 -7.59 -7.57
N ARG A 137 -21.46 -8.79 -7.35
CA ARG A 137 -22.08 -10.09 -7.64
C ARG A 137 -22.65 -10.71 -6.37
#